data_AF-A0A816HMF9-F1
#
_entry.id   AF-A0A816HMF9-F1
#
_cell.length_a   1.000
_cell.length_b   1.000
_cell.length_c   1.000
_cell.angle_alpha   90.00
_cell.angle_beta   90.00
_cell.angle_gamma   90.00
#
_symmetry.space_group_name_H-M   'P 1'
#
loop_
_entity.id
_entity.type
_entity.pdbx_description
1 polymer ?
#
loop_
_entity_poly.entity_id
_entity_poly.type
_entity_poly.pdbx_seq_one_letter_code
_entity_poly.pdbx_strand_id
1 'polypeptide(L)'
;LLEPLSNYLSKVDLGTKQYIENYVLTYPKRRLVNASVKDHINIELNGQWIDAIVSKVDASLMRVFLPVLNKHEWLYRGSLRLQPLFNSLSSYEPPCKRLAAEKPLTLSNNKCHFLLIPLNYGWKRQIRNDLGTIVYVSPCGQMFTDGERLHAFLYQTQSLLSIRQFTFDMNCRVTQKFIS
;
A
#
# COMPACT_ATOMS: atom_id res chain seq x y z
N LEU A 1 30.03 5.97 -1.89
CA LEU A 1 29.69 5.65 -3.29
C LEU A 1 28.19 5.72 -3.45
N LEU A 2 27.69 6.54 -4.37
CA LEU A 2 26.26 6.59 -4.70
C LEU A 2 25.89 5.25 -5.36
N GLU A 3 25.05 4.45 -4.72
CA GLU A 3 24.51 3.25 -5.34
C GLU A 3 23.52 3.63 -6.45
N PRO A 4 23.49 2.91 -7.60
CA PRO A 4 22.50 3.15 -8.64
C PRO A 4 21.08 2.94 -8.12
N LEU A 5 20.11 3.73 -8.63
CA LEU A 5 18.69 3.57 -8.26
C LEU A 5 18.20 2.13 -8.47
N SER A 6 18.64 1.46 -9.54
CA SER A 6 18.31 0.05 -9.79
C SER A 6 18.76 -0.90 -8.67
N ASN A 7 19.90 -0.61 -8.04
CA ASN A 7 20.45 -1.40 -6.94
C ASN A 7 19.80 -1.09 -5.59
N TYR A 8 19.31 0.13 -5.40
CA TYR A 8 18.46 0.47 -4.26
C TYR A 8 17.08 -0.19 -4.41
N LEU A 9 16.48 -0.08 -5.59
CA LEU A 9 15.15 -0.62 -5.90
C LEU A 9 15.08 -2.15 -5.85
N SER A 10 16.20 -2.87 -5.97
CA SER A 10 16.24 -4.32 -5.80
C SER A 10 16.15 -4.76 -4.34
N LYS A 11 16.43 -3.85 -3.39
CA LYS A 11 16.45 -4.11 -1.94
C LYS A 11 15.14 -3.71 -1.24
N VAL A 12 14.29 -2.92 -1.90
CA VAL A 12 12.98 -2.53 -1.38
C VAL A 12 11.90 -3.47 -1.87
N ASP A 13 10.77 -3.51 -1.15
CA ASP A 13 9.62 -4.27 -1.60
C ASP A 13 9.06 -3.76 -2.94
N LEU A 14 8.31 -4.61 -3.64
CA LEU A 14 7.79 -4.31 -4.98
C LEU A 14 6.89 -3.06 -5.02
N GLY A 15 6.31 -2.63 -3.90
CA GLY A 15 5.41 -1.49 -3.81
C GLY A 15 6.09 -0.19 -3.63
N THR A 16 7.03 -0.17 -2.69
CA THR A 16 7.99 0.91 -2.59
C THR A 16 8.71 1.09 -3.93
N LYS A 17 9.11 -0.01 -4.58
CA LYS A 17 9.69 0.02 -5.92
C LYS A 17 8.75 0.64 -6.96
N GLN A 18 7.54 0.10 -7.12
CA GLN A 18 6.58 0.59 -8.11
C GLN A 18 6.19 2.06 -7.87
N TYR A 19 6.05 2.45 -6.61
CA TYR A 19 5.78 3.84 -6.22
C TYR A 19 6.94 4.75 -6.64
N ILE A 20 8.18 4.39 -6.33
CA ILE A 20 9.37 5.19 -6.70
C ILE A 20 9.55 5.24 -8.22
N GLU A 21 9.40 4.12 -8.93
CA GLU A 21 9.46 4.06 -10.39
C GLU A 21 8.41 4.97 -11.03
N ASN A 22 7.15 4.87 -10.61
CA ASN A 22 6.09 5.75 -11.09
C ASN A 22 6.39 7.22 -10.77
N TYR A 23 6.88 7.52 -9.56
CA TYR A 23 7.25 8.88 -9.17
C TYR A 23 8.32 9.46 -10.10
N VAL A 24 9.39 8.71 -10.37
CA VAL A 24 10.48 9.13 -11.26
C VAL A 24 9.99 9.30 -12.69
N LEU A 25 9.21 8.35 -13.23
CA LEU A 25 8.69 8.39 -14.59
C LEU A 25 7.73 9.56 -14.85
N THR A 26 6.98 9.99 -13.82
CA THR A 26 5.97 11.06 -13.96
C THR A 26 6.55 12.44 -13.67
N TYR A 27 7.79 12.52 -13.17
CA TYR A 27 8.46 13.79 -12.89
C TYR A 27 8.59 14.65 -14.16
N PRO A 28 8.34 15.98 -14.12
CA PRO A 28 8.10 16.83 -12.94
C PRO A 28 6.64 16.95 -12.48
N LYS A 29 5.69 16.23 -13.10
CA LYS A 29 4.26 16.33 -12.77
C LYS A 29 3.96 15.62 -11.45
N ARG A 30 3.84 16.40 -10.37
CA ARG A 30 3.59 15.90 -9.01
C ARG A 30 2.17 16.22 -8.57
N ARG A 31 1.42 15.21 -8.13
CA ARG A 31 0.15 15.39 -7.41
C ARG A 31 0.44 15.47 -5.93
N LEU A 32 0.30 16.67 -5.36
CA LEU A 32 0.52 16.93 -3.94
C LEU A 32 -0.79 17.37 -3.31
N VAL A 33 -1.08 16.87 -2.10
CA VAL A 33 -2.18 17.39 -1.29
C VAL A 33 -1.86 18.84 -0.90
N ASN A 34 -2.84 19.72 -1.10
CA ASN A 34 -2.78 21.06 -0.53
C ASN A 34 -3.29 20.99 0.91
N ALA A 35 -2.49 21.46 1.86
CA ALA A 35 -2.79 21.43 3.28
C ALA A 35 -2.17 22.64 3.97
N SER A 36 -2.84 23.13 5.00
CA SER A 36 -2.43 24.23 5.86
C SER A 36 -2.23 23.74 7.29
N VAL A 37 -1.46 24.50 8.09
CA VAL A 37 -1.27 24.17 9.51
C VAL A 37 -2.62 24.22 10.24
N LYS A 38 -2.86 23.25 11.12
CA LYS A 38 -4.10 22.94 11.85
C LYS A 38 -5.19 22.23 11.03
N ASP A 39 -4.98 21.98 9.75
CA ASP A 39 -5.92 21.15 8.99
C ASP A 39 -5.99 19.74 9.57
N HIS A 40 -7.20 19.18 9.62
CA HIS A 40 -7.43 17.78 9.91
C HIS A 40 -7.34 16.97 8.61
N ILE A 41 -6.52 15.93 8.62
CA ILE A 41 -6.35 15.04 7.48
C ILE A 41 -6.27 13.60 7.95
N ASN A 42 -7.11 12.76 7.36
CA ASN A 42 -7.03 11.33 7.57
C ASN A 42 -5.78 10.79 6.89
N ILE A 43 -4.95 10.11 7.69
CA ILE A 43 -3.76 9.41 7.22
C ILE A 43 -3.90 7.91 7.44
N GLU A 44 -3.31 7.14 6.56
CA GLU A 44 -3.19 5.71 6.77
C GLU A 44 -2.07 5.40 7.78
N LEU A 45 -2.46 4.60 8.78
CA LEU A 45 -1.60 4.03 9.79
C LEU A 45 -2.05 2.58 10.05
N ASN A 46 -1.20 1.62 9.70
CA ASN A 46 -1.41 0.20 9.94
C ASN A 46 -2.73 -0.37 9.37
N GLY A 47 -3.10 0.05 8.17
CA GLY A 47 -4.31 -0.36 7.46
C GLY A 47 -5.57 0.41 7.86
N GLN A 48 -5.47 1.34 8.80
CA GLN A 48 -6.60 2.15 9.27
C GLN A 48 -6.41 3.62 8.90
N TRP A 49 -7.52 4.31 8.62
CA TRP A 49 -7.55 5.75 8.45
C TRP A 49 -7.69 6.40 9.82
N ILE A 50 -6.71 7.21 10.20
CA ILE A 50 -6.65 7.90 11.47
C ILE A 50 -6.63 9.40 11.21
N ASP A 51 -7.46 10.14 11.94
CA ASP A 51 -7.46 11.59 11.89
C ASP A 51 -6.15 12.15 12.48
N ALA A 52 -5.48 13.00 11.72
CA ALA A 52 -4.20 13.60 12.07
C ALA A 52 -4.26 15.11 11.84
N ILE A 53 -3.50 15.87 12.63
CA ILE A 53 -3.51 17.32 12.58
C ILE A 53 -2.22 17.81 11.92
N VAL A 54 -2.32 18.63 10.89
CA VAL A 54 -1.14 19.19 10.21
C VAL A 54 -0.46 20.19 11.15
N SER A 55 0.77 19.87 11.57
CA SER A 55 1.56 20.70 12.49
C SER A 55 2.53 21.64 11.77
N LYS A 56 2.99 21.28 10.56
CA LYS A 56 3.90 22.08 9.74
C LYS A 56 3.79 21.66 8.27
N VAL A 57 3.98 22.61 7.35
CA VAL A 57 4.12 22.34 5.92
C VAL A 57 5.44 22.92 5.45
N ASP A 58 6.22 22.13 4.70
CA ASP A 58 7.53 22.52 4.20
C ASP A 58 7.73 21.98 2.77
N ALA A 59 7.51 22.85 1.79
CA ALA A 59 7.55 22.52 0.37
C ALA A 59 6.79 21.21 0.05
N SER A 60 7.48 20.14 -0.34
CA SER A 60 6.86 18.84 -0.69
C SER A 60 6.52 17.95 0.51
N LEU A 61 6.93 18.34 1.71
CA LEU A 61 6.72 17.59 2.94
C LEU A 61 5.69 18.31 3.84
N MET A 62 5.04 17.54 4.69
CA MET A 62 4.24 18.05 5.78
C MET A 62 4.43 17.20 7.03
N ARG A 63 4.41 17.84 8.19
CA ARG A 63 4.50 17.16 9.48
C ARG A 63 3.11 17.06 10.07
N VAL A 64 2.65 15.85 10.33
CA VAL A 64 1.36 15.58 10.98
C VAL A 64 1.56 15.16 12.42
N PHE A 65 0.66 15.58 13.29
CA PHE A 65 0.52 15.07 14.65
C PHE A 65 -0.54 13.97 14.65
N LEU A 66 -0.18 12.82 15.22
CA LEU A 66 -1.03 11.65 15.40
C LEU A 66 -1.46 11.56 16.86
N PRO A 67 -2.70 11.99 17.22
CA PRO A 67 -3.14 12.02 18.60
C PRO A 67 -3.10 10.63 19.25
N VAL A 68 -3.50 9.58 18.51
CA VAL A 68 -3.54 8.19 18.99
C VAL A 68 -2.16 7.63 19.39
N LEU A 69 -1.08 8.16 18.82
CA LEU A 69 0.29 7.75 19.15
C LEU A 69 1.03 8.80 19.99
N ASN A 70 0.44 9.97 20.20
CA ASN A 70 1.09 11.17 20.72
C ASN A 70 2.45 11.45 20.05
N LYS A 71 2.50 11.37 18.71
CA LYS A 71 3.73 11.48 17.92
C LYS A 71 3.56 12.37 16.71
N HIS A 72 4.68 12.93 16.25
CA HIS A 72 4.76 13.65 14.99
C HIS A 72 5.42 12.79 13.93
N GLU A 73 4.90 12.83 12.70
CA GLU A 73 5.46 12.12 11.55
C GLU A 73 5.57 13.08 10.36
N TRP A 74 6.69 13.02 9.63
CA TRP A 74 6.84 13.71 8.36
C TRP A 74 6.35 12.84 7.22
N LEU A 75 5.46 13.39 6.41
CA LEU A 75 4.91 12.75 5.22
C LEU A 75 5.21 13.57 3.98
N TYR A 76 5.53 12.87 2.91
CA TYR A 76 5.51 13.46 1.58
C TYR A 76 4.07 13.77 1.16
N ARG A 77 3.80 14.99 0.68
CA ARG A 77 2.44 15.45 0.31
C ARG A 77 1.82 14.70 -0.87
N GLY A 78 2.61 13.94 -1.63
CA GLY A 78 2.13 13.02 -2.67
C GLY A 78 2.00 11.56 -2.21
N SER A 79 2.07 11.30 -0.90
CA SER A 79 1.95 9.95 -0.35
C SER A 79 0.53 9.42 -0.45
N LEU A 80 0.37 8.16 -0.84
CA LEU A 80 -0.93 7.47 -0.85
C LEU A 80 -1.47 7.14 0.55
N ARG A 81 -0.67 7.44 1.59
CA ARG A 81 -1.13 7.44 2.97
C ARG A 81 -2.03 8.63 3.28
N LEU A 82 -2.15 9.62 2.40
CA LEU A 82 -3.08 10.74 2.60
C LEU A 82 -4.42 10.40 1.95
N GLN A 83 -5.47 10.31 2.76
CA GLN A 83 -6.78 9.88 2.28
C GLN A 83 -7.30 10.72 1.10
N PRO A 84 -7.16 12.06 1.07
CA PRO A 84 -7.60 12.87 -0.07
C PRO A 84 -6.94 12.42 -1.39
N LEU A 85 -5.65 12.10 -1.36
CA LEU A 85 -4.93 11.63 -2.54
C LEU A 85 -5.31 10.20 -2.89
N PHE A 86 -5.44 9.32 -1.89
CA PHE A 86 -5.88 7.94 -2.08
C PHE A 86 -7.28 7.86 -2.73
N ASN A 87 -8.22 8.68 -2.25
CA ASN A 87 -9.55 8.79 -2.81
C ASN A 87 -9.50 9.35 -4.23
N SER A 88 -8.64 10.33 -4.52
CA SER A 88 -8.48 10.84 -5.89
C SER A 88 -7.97 9.79 -6.90
N LEU A 89 -7.23 8.78 -6.43
CA LEU A 89 -6.85 7.62 -7.26
C LEU A 89 -8.01 6.66 -7.48
N SER A 90 -9.04 6.66 -6.62
CA SER A 90 -10.24 5.85 -6.84
C SER A 90 -11.14 6.39 -7.96
N SER A 91 -11.10 7.69 -8.22
CA SER A 91 -11.73 8.33 -9.39
C SER A 91 -10.89 8.20 -10.65
N TYR A 92 -9.61 7.84 -10.53
CA TYR A 92 -8.85 7.27 -11.65
C TYR A 92 -9.32 5.83 -11.81
N GLU A 93 -10.53 5.65 -12.37
CA GLU A 93 -10.82 4.45 -13.13
C GLU A 93 -9.92 4.54 -14.37
N PRO A 94 -8.79 3.81 -14.47
CA PRO A 94 -8.48 3.33 -15.80
C PRO A 94 -9.71 2.53 -16.24
N PRO A 95 -10.23 2.69 -17.47
CA PRO A 95 -11.45 2.01 -17.89
C PRO A 95 -11.25 0.50 -17.69
N CYS A 96 -11.81 -0.01 -16.61
CA CYS A 96 -11.82 -1.40 -16.23
C CYS A 96 -13.16 -1.59 -15.56
N LYS A 97 -14.11 -1.87 -16.44
CA LYS A 97 -15.47 -2.27 -16.14
C LYS A 97 -15.47 -3.21 -14.94
N ARG A 98 -16.32 -2.91 -13.97
CA ARG A 98 -16.82 -3.89 -13.00
C ARG A 98 -17.27 -5.12 -13.80
N LEU A 99 -16.52 -6.21 -13.71
CA LEU A 99 -16.97 -7.51 -14.19
C LEU A 99 -17.15 -8.39 -12.98
N ALA A 100 -18.41 -8.49 -12.58
CA ALA A 100 -18.90 -9.70 -11.93
C ALA A 100 -18.68 -10.88 -12.90
N ALA A 101 -18.29 -12.02 -12.32
CA ALA A 101 -18.31 -13.35 -12.91
C ALA A 101 -17.31 -13.69 -14.04
N GLU A 102 -16.61 -14.81 -13.77
CA GLU A 102 -16.29 -15.88 -14.71
C GLU A 102 -15.34 -15.57 -15.88
N LYS A 103 -14.06 -15.34 -15.56
CA LYS A 103 -12.93 -15.86 -16.37
C LYS A 103 -11.63 -15.80 -15.56
N PRO A 104 -10.69 -16.75 -15.75
CA PRO A 104 -9.38 -16.68 -15.10
C PRO A 104 -8.70 -15.39 -15.55
N LEU A 105 -8.53 -14.45 -14.62
CA LEU A 105 -7.87 -13.19 -14.87
C LEU A 105 -6.42 -13.51 -15.22
N THR A 106 -6.06 -13.37 -16.50
CA THR A 106 -4.68 -13.41 -16.93
C THR A 106 -3.91 -12.30 -16.21
N LEU A 107 -2.79 -12.68 -15.60
CA LEU A 107 -1.96 -11.86 -14.72
C LEU A 107 -1.15 -10.82 -15.51
N SER A 108 -1.81 -9.94 -16.27
CA SER A 108 -1.19 -8.86 -17.04
C SER A 108 -1.88 -7.50 -16.86
N ASN A 109 -2.77 -7.35 -15.87
CA ASN A 109 -3.44 -6.08 -15.64
C ASN A 109 -2.56 -5.16 -14.78
N ASN A 110 -1.60 -4.49 -15.42
CA ASN A 110 -0.64 -3.50 -14.89
C ASN A 110 -1.28 -2.24 -14.25
N LYS A 111 -2.56 -2.29 -13.88
CA LYS A 111 -3.35 -1.16 -13.38
C LYS A 111 -3.64 -1.20 -11.89
N CYS A 112 -3.46 -2.34 -11.22
CA CYS A 112 -3.66 -2.46 -9.77
C CYS A 112 -2.32 -2.51 -9.04
N HIS A 113 -2.17 -1.73 -7.98
CA HIS A 113 -1.04 -1.82 -7.07
C HIS A 113 -0.90 -3.27 -6.58
N PHE A 114 0.28 -3.90 -6.72
CA PHE A 114 0.44 -5.35 -6.49
C PHE A 114 -0.01 -5.79 -5.08
N LEU A 115 0.08 -4.91 -4.07
CA LEU A 115 -0.41 -5.21 -2.71
C LEU A 115 -1.93 -5.30 -2.60
N LEU A 116 -2.67 -4.71 -3.54
CA LEU A 116 -4.11 -4.86 -3.62
C LEU A 116 -4.50 -6.16 -4.32
N ILE A 117 -3.56 -6.83 -5.02
CA ILE A 117 -3.87 -8.06 -5.74
C ILE A 117 -4.33 -9.15 -4.78
N PRO A 118 -3.57 -9.55 -3.73
CA PRO A 118 -4.09 -10.56 -2.80
C PRO A 118 -5.41 -10.15 -2.15
N LEU A 119 -5.56 -8.87 -1.79
CA LEU A 119 -6.77 -8.36 -1.16
C LEU A 119 -8.00 -8.48 -2.06
N ASN A 120 -7.85 -8.18 -3.36
CA ASN A 120 -8.90 -8.34 -4.37
C ASN A 120 -9.29 -9.81 -4.57
N TYR A 121 -8.42 -10.75 -4.24
CA TYR A 121 -8.69 -12.19 -4.26
C TYR A 121 -9.20 -12.71 -2.90
N GLY A 122 -9.62 -11.82 -1.99
CA GLY A 122 -10.22 -12.17 -0.70
C GLY A 122 -9.23 -12.45 0.43
N TRP A 123 -7.93 -12.28 0.20
CA TRP A 123 -6.95 -12.36 1.28
C TRP A 123 -7.09 -11.15 2.20
N LYS A 124 -6.93 -11.36 3.51
CA LYS A 124 -6.83 -10.27 4.49
C LYS A 124 -5.38 -10.14 4.91
N ARG A 125 -4.90 -8.92 5.11
CA ARG A 125 -3.58 -8.64 5.67
C ARG A 125 -3.76 -7.90 6.99
N GLN A 126 -3.13 -8.38 8.05
CA GLN A 126 -3.21 -7.80 9.39
C GLN A 126 -1.80 -7.52 9.89
N ILE A 127 -1.61 -6.39 10.56
CA ILE A 127 -0.36 -6.02 11.21
C ILE A 127 -0.51 -6.31 12.70
N ARG A 128 0.33 -7.20 13.23
CA ARG A 128 0.41 -7.50 14.66
C ARG A 128 1.52 -6.66 15.28
N ASN A 129 1.14 -5.48 15.77
CA ASN A 129 2.06 -4.48 16.32
C ASN A 129 2.74 -4.95 17.62
N ASP A 130 2.08 -5.80 18.39
CA ASP A 130 2.61 -6.45 19.60
C ASP A 130 3.82 -7.34 19.30
N LEU A 131 3.76 -8.04 18.17
CA LEU A 131 4.78 -9.02 17.77
C LEU A 131 5.71 -8.53 16.66
N GLY A 132 5.45 -7.34 16.08
CA GLY A 132 6.23 -6.88 14.95
C GLY A 132 6.10 -7.78 13.72
N THR A 133 4.93 -8.42 13.50
CA THR A 133 4.71 -9.35 12.38
C THR A 133 3.53 -8.99 11.48
N ILE A 134 3.61 -9.41 10.22
CA ILE A 134 2.51 -9.36 9.26
C ILE A 134 1.84 -10.72 9.19
N VAL A 135 0.51 -10.72 9.19
CA VAL A 135 -0.29 -11.93 9.03
C VAL A 135 -1.17 -11.80 7.81
N TYR A 136 -1.03 -12.74 6.88
CA TYR A 136 -2.00 -12.93 5.80
C TYR A 136 -3.01 -14.00 6.21
N VAL A 137 -4.28 -13.73 5.97
CA VAL A 137 -5.38 -14.68 6.14
C VAL A 137 -5.90 -14.99 4.73
N SER A 138 -5.87 -16.27 4.35
CA SER A 138 -6.38 -16.73 3.06
C SER A 138 -7.91 -16.64 3.00
N PRO A 139 -8.52 -16.73 1.79
CA PRO A 139 -9.97 -16.76 1.64
C PRO A 139 -10.65 -17.92 2.36
N CYS A 140 -9.95 -19.03 2.59
CA CYS A 140 -10.43 -20.17 3.38
C CYS A 140 -10.17 -20.04 4.89
N GLY A 141 -9.63 -18.90 5.35
CA GLY A 141 -9.41 -18.59 6.76
C GLY A 141 -8.07 -19.02 7.33
N GLN A 142 -7.19 -19.65 6.54
CA GLN A 142 -5.87 -20.07 7.00
C GLN A 142 -4.93 -18.88 7.16
N MET A 143 -4.16 -18.85 8.26
CA MET A 143 -3.28 -17.74 8.59
C MET A 143 -1.82 -18.07 8.28
N PHE A 144 -1.10 -17.09 7.76
CA PHE A 144 0.30 -17.18 7.36
C PHE A 144 1.07 -15.98 7.91
N THR A 145 2.17 -16.26 8.61
CA THR A 145 3.06 -15.24 9.20
C THR A 145 4.44 -15.21 8.53
N ASP A 146 4.70 -16.16 7.62
CA ASP A 146 5.95 -16.30 6.90
C ASP A 146 5.70 -16.61 5.42
N GLY A 147 6.66 -16.20 4.58
CA GLY A 147 6.57 -16.32 3.13
C GLY A 147 6.77 -17.75 2.61
N GLU A 148 7.49 -18.60 3.33
CA GLU A 148 7.79 -19.96 2.86
C GLU A 148 6.55 -20.86 2.93
N ARG A 149 5.85 -20.85 4.07
CA ARG A 149 4.58 -21.57 4.23
C ARG A 149 3.52 -21.05 3.29
N LEU A 150 3.48 -19.73 3.10
CA LEU A 150 2.55 -19.14 2.15
C LEU A 150 2.88 -19.59 0.71
N HIS A 151 4.15 -19.58 0.31
CA HIS A 151 4.57 -20.04 -1.02
C HIS A 151 4.22 -21.51 -1.25
N ALA A 152 4.51 -22.38 -0.28
CA ALA A 152 4.15 -23.80 -0.35
C ALA A 152 2.63 -24.00 -0.48
N PHE A 153 1.84 -23.26 0.31
CA PHE A 153 0.38 -23.28 0.22
C PHE A 153 -0.10 -22.86 -1.18
N LEU A 154 0.38 -21.72 -1.70
CA LEU A 154 -0.01 -21.23 -3.03
C LEU A 154 0.30 -22.26 -4.13
N TYR A 155 1.43 -22.96 -4.04
CA TYR A 155 1.81 -24.02 -4.98
C TYR A 155 0.90 -25.25 -4.86
N GLN A 156 0.66 -25.72 -3.64
CA GLN A 156 -0.19 -26.89 -3.37
C GLN A 156 -1.64 -26.67 -3.80
N THR A 157 -2.17 -25.46 -3.59
CA THR A 157 -3.55 -25.13 -3.97
C THR A 157 -3.68 -24.69 -5.43
N GLN A 158 -2.59 -24.73 -6.22
CA GLN A 158 -2.57 -24.25 -7.62
C GLN A 158 -3.13 -22.82 -7.74
N SER A 159 -2.73 -21.95 -6.81
CA SER A 159 -3.24 -20.58 -6.74
C SER A 159 -2.84 -19.77 -7.98
N LEU A 160 -3.72 -18.86 -8.40
CA LEU A 160 -3.42 -17.85 -9.42
C LEU A 160 -2.43 -16.79 -8.92
N LEU A 161 -2.19 -16.73 -7.61
CA LEU A 161 -1.26 -15.79 -6.97
C LEU A 161 0.09 -16.47 -6.70
N SER A 162 1.18 -15.72 -6.88
CA SER A 162 2.53 -16.14 -6.48
C SER A 162 2.97 -15.43 -5.20
N ILE A 163 4.05 -15.91 -4.59
CA ILE A 163 4.60 -15.26 -3.39
C ILE A 163 5.00 -13.79 -3.63
N ARG A 164 5.29 -13.41 -4.89
CA ARG A 164 5.71 -12.05 -5.25
C ARG A 164 4.63 -10.99 -5.05
N GLN A 165 3.36 -11.39 -4.96
CA GLN A 165 2.25 -10.49 -4.65
C GLN A 165 2.06 -10.26 -3.14
N PHE A 166 2.78 -11.00 -2.29
CA PHE A 166 2.69 -10.91 -0.84
C PHE A 166 3.97 -10.31 -0.25
N THR A 167 3.83 -9.57 0.84
CA THR A 167 4.97 -9.02 1.57
C THR A 167 4.73 -9.04 3.07
N PHE A 168 5.69 -9.64 3.77
CA PHE A 168 5.73 -9.70 5.22
C PHE A 168 6.53 -8.56 5.84
N ASP A 169 7.04 -7.65 5.01
CA ASP A 169 7.68 -6.43 5.51
C ASP A 169 6.62 -5.53 6.16
N MET A 170 6.82 -5.25 7.44
CA MET A 170 5.96 -4.36 8.22
C MET A 170 5.96 -2.92 7.71
N ASN A 171 7.06 -2.50 7.08
CA ASN A 171 7.18 -1.17 6.47
C ASN A 171 6.42 -1.08 5.15
N CYS A 172 6.14 -2.22 4.52
CA CYS A 172 5.33 -2.26 3.33
C CYS A 172 3.84 -2.15 3.73
N ARG A 173 3.30 -0.94 3.58
CA ARG A 173 1.93 -0.60 4.01
C ARG A 173 0.96 -0.81 2.85
N VAL A 174 0.09 -1.80 3.01
CA VAL A 174 -1.04 -2.02 2.11
C VAL A 174 -2.22 -1.21 2.65
N THR A 175 -2.61 -0.15 1.96
CA THR A 175 -3.84 0.54 2.31
C THR A 175 -5.02 -0.38 1.95
N GLN A 176 -5.65 -0.98 2.96
CA GLN A 176 -6.90 -1.72 2.78
C GLN A 176 -7.96 -0.71 2.36
N LYS A 177 -8.48 -0.82 1.12
CA LYS A 177 -9.85 -0.40 0.89
C LYS A 177 -10.71 -1.38 1.67
N PHE A 178 -11.46 -0.89 2.65
CA PHE A 178 -12.59 -1.61 3.19
C PHE A 178 -13.53 -1.90 2.02
N ILE A 179 -13.55 -3.15 1.57
CA ILE A 179 -14.64 -3.66 0.74
C ILE A 179 -15.72 -4.02 1.77
N SER A 180 -16.66 -3.11 1.97
CA SER A 180 -17.93 -3.39 2.65
C SER A 180 -18.79 -4.30 1.79
#